data_AF-A0A2D7Y7E2-F1
#
_entry.id   AF-A0A2D7Y7E2-F1
#
_cell.length_a   1.000
_cell.length_b   1.000
_cell.length_c   1.000
_cell.angle_alpha   90.00
_cell.angle_beta   90.00
_cell.angle_gamma   90.00
#
_symmetry.space_group_name_H-M   'P 1'
#
loop_
_entity.id
_entity.type
_entity.pdbx_description
1 polymer ?
#
loop_
_entity_poly.entity_id
_entity_poly.type
_entity_poly.pdbx_seq_one_letter_code
_entity_poly.pdbx_strand_id
1 'polypeptide(L)'
;MTINPEEGAVAKWRGVLSETACAAAEQFLCDYVRSTLHQSVTRNWSPTAPRRGEVRVSGPDDAAVSALAAKDRIFTVLDALGPQFARIIEAALIREESLAAMERRFGWAQRSGRTAIELAFARLAQVYGYTNG
;
A
#
# COMPACT_ATOMS: atom_id res chain seq x y z
N MET A 1 -4.26 10.87 14.46
CA MET A 1 -4.98 10.27 13.31
C MET A 1 -4.96 8.77 13.55
N THR A 2 -5.93 8.29 14.32
CA THR A 2 -6.07 6.89 14.71
C THR A 2 -6.61 6.15 13.50
N ILE A 3 -5.79 5.31 12.87
CA ILE A 3 -6.28 4.39 11.84
C ILE A 3 -7.02 3.31 12.61
N ASN A 4 -8.34 3.44 12.70
CA ASN A 4 -9.19 2.46 13.34
C ASN A 4 -9.19 1.19 12.48
N PRO A 5 -8.90 0.00 13.04
CA PRO A 5 -8.85 -1.25 12.29
C PRO A 5 -10.23 -1.73 11.82
N GLU A 6 -11.31 -1.19 12.40
CA GLU A 6 -12.69 -1.61 12.14
C GLU A 6 -13.33 -0.86 10.95
N GLU A 7 -12.75 0.29 10.59
CA GLU A 7 -13.20 1.18 9.49
C GLU A 7 -12.05 1.40 8.48
N GLY A 8 -11.20 0.39 8.30
CA GLY A 8 -10.03 0.48 7.43
C GLY A 8 -10.39 0.29 5.95
N ALA A 9 -9.59 0.88 5.05
CA ALA A 9 -9.70 0.70 3.60
C ALA A 9 -9.80 -0.79 3.17
N VAL A 10 -9.24 -1.72 3.95
CA VAL A 10 -9.33 -3.18 3.70
C VAL A 10 -10.73 -3.74 3.94
N ALA A 11 -11.49 -3.21 4.91
CA ALA A 11 -12.85 -3.69 5.21
C ALA A 11 -13.78 -3.56 4.00
N LYS A 12 -13.62 -2.48 3.22
CA LYS A 12 -14.32 -2.24 1.95
C LYS A 12 -14.10 -3.36 0.94
N TRP A 13 -12.90 -3.95 0.94
CA TRP A 13 -12.50 -4.97 -0.03
C TRP A 13 -12.70 -6.40 0.49
N ARG A 14 -13.10 -6.59 1.76
CA ARG A 14 -13.26 -7.92 2.38
C ARG A 14 -14.33 -8.80 1.71
N GLY A 15 -15.33 -8.21 1.03
CA GLY A 15 -16.31 -8.96 0.22
C GLY A 15 -15.84 -9.31 -1.20
N VAL A 16 -14.68 -8.80 -1.61
CA VAL A 16 -14.06 -9.02 -2.92
C VAL A 16 -12.82 -9.90 -2.80
N LEU A 17 -12.08 -9.78 -1.70
CA LEU A 17 -10.78 -10.41 -1.49
C LEU A 17 -10.88 -11.66 -0.59
N SER A 18 -9.95 -12.60 -0.80
CA SER A 18 -9.72 -13.72 0.13
C SER A 18 -9.11 -13.25 1.45
N GLU A 19 -9.23 -14.07 2.51
CA GLU A 19 -8.69 -13.76 3.84
C GLU A 19 -7.18 -13.50 3.84
N THR A 20 -6.43 -14.29 3.06
CA THR A 20 -4.98 -14.12 2.86
C THR A 20 -4.63 -12.78 2.20
N ALA A 21 -5.43 -12.34 1.24
CA ALA A 21 -5.28 -11.06 0.56
C ALA A 21 -5.64 -9.87 1.48
N CYS A 22 -6.66 -10.02 2.34
CA CYS A 22 -6.94 -9.05 3.39
C CYS A 22 -5.76 -8.92 4.36
N ALA A 23 -5.25 -10.04 4.88
CA ALA A 23 -4.11 -10.03 5.80
C ALA A 23 -2.87 -9.36 5.19
N ALA A 24 -2.56 -9.66 3.93
CA ALA A 24 -1.46 -9.03 3.21
C ALA A 24 -1.67 -7.51 3.02
N ALA A 25 -2.91 -7.08 2.76
CA ALA A 25 -3.25 -5.67 2.62
C ALA A 25 -3.13 -4.90 3.94
N GLU A 26 -3.55 -5.50 5.05
CA GLU A 26 -3.41 -4.93 6.39
C GLU A 26 -1.93 -4.80 6.78
N GLN A 27 -1.13 -5.83 6.48
CA GLN A 27 0.31 -5.80 6.68
C GLN A 27 0.97 -4.70 5.83
N PHE A 28 0.59 -4.58 4.55
CA PHE A 28 1.08 -3.52 3.67
C PHE A 28 0.75 -2.12 4.20
N LEU A 29 -0.47 -1.90 4.69
CA LEU A 29 -0.86 -0.63 5.32
C LEU A 29 -0.04 -0.35 6.58
N CYS A 30 0.20 -1.35 7.42
CA CYS A 30 1.03 -1.21 8.62
C CYS A 30 2.47 -0.80 8.27
N ASP A 31 3.10 -1.49 7.29
CA ASP A 31 4.43 -1.12 6.80
C ASP A 31 4.42 0.27 6.14
N TYR A 32 3.36 0.62 5.37
CA TYR A 32 3.21 1.93 4.72
C TYR A 32 3.11 3.05 5.74
N VAL A 33 2.28 2.89 6.77
CA VAL A 33 2.13 3.85 7.87
C VAL A 33 3.45 3.99 8.63
N ARG A 34 4.14 2.89 8.92
CA ARG A 34 5.48 2.90 9.54
C ARG A 34 6.51 3.63 8.66
N SER A 35 6.38 3.51 7.33
CA SER A 35 7.23 4.19 6.35
C SER A 35 6.87 5.67 6.13
N THR A 36 5.62 6.08 6.37
CA THR A 36 5.11 7.46 6.24
C THR A 36 5.17 8.28 7.54
N LEU A 37 5.17 7.64 8.71
CA LEU A 37 5.48 8.32 9.99
C LEU A 37 6.89 8.94 9.98
N HIS A 38 7.80 8.41 9.15
CA HIS A 38 9.09 9.01 8.80
C HIS A 38 9.05 9.85 7.49
N GLN A 39 7.91 10.46 7.14
CA GLN A 39 7.79 11.35 5.98
C GLN A 39 7.35 12.78 6.33
N SER A 40 6.98 13.09 7.59
CA SER A 40 7.00 14.50 8.02
C SER A 40 8.39 15.15 7.87
N VAL A 41 9.44 14.33 7.63
CA VAL A 41 10.82 14.76 7.40
C VAL A 41 11.28 14.64 5.94
N THR A 42 10.65 13.82 5.11
CA THR A 42 11.23 13.55 3.79
C THR A 42 10.22 12.94 2.82
N ARG A 43 10.16 13.52 1.62
CA ARG A 43 9.75 12.87 0.36
C ARG A 43 8.25 12.79 0.05
N ASN A 44 7.78 13.89 -0.52
CA ASN A 44 7.00 13.91 -1.75
C ASN A 44 7.50 12.82 -2.74
N TRP A 45 6.62 11.90 -3.14
CA TRP A 45 6.88 10.80 -4.07
C TRP A 45 6.50 11.23 -5.50
N SER A 46 7.40 11.97 -6.13
CA SER A 46 7.48 12.04 -7.60
C SER A 46 8.87 11.53 -7.97
N PRO A 47 9.05 10.72 -9.03
CA PRO A 47 10.37 10.21 -9.43
C PRO A 47 11.32 11.30 -9.98
N THR A 48 11.07 12.57 -9.70
CA THR A 48 11.91 13.69 -10.09
C THR A 48 12.01 14.71 -8.96
N ALA A 49 13.25 14.86 -8.47
CA ALA A 49 13.86 15.99 -7.75
C ALA A 49 14.31 15.72 -6.30
N PRO A 50 15.54 16.15 -5.93
CA PRO A 50 16.03 16.14 -4.55
C PRO A 50 15.75 17.47 -3.84
N ARG A 51 15.41 17.44 -2.53
CA ARG A 51 16.01 18.23 -1.43
C ARG A 51 15.10 18.40 -0.19
N ARG A 52 15.73 18.17 0.98
CA ARG A 52 15.68 18.85 2.30
C ARG A 52 14.33 19.04 3.03
N GLY A 53 14.25 18.59 4.29
CA GLY A 53 13.23 19.08 5.24
C GLY A 53 13.02 18.28 6.54
N GLU A 54 13.97 18.38 7.47
CA GLU A 54 13.97 17.95 8.88
C GLU A 54 12.60 17.95 9.64
N VAL A 55 12.25 16.86 10.33
CA VAL A 55 11.38 16.82 11.54
C VAL A 55 11.91 15.73 12.50
N ARG A 56 11.95 16.05 13.80
CA ARG A 56 12.61 15.27 14.85
C ARG A 56 11.55 14.53 15.69
N VAL A 57 11.66 13.20 15.82
CA VAL A 57 10.96 12.39 16.82
C VAL A 57 11.92 11.34 17.38
N SER A 58 11.97 11.29 18.71
CA SER A 58 12.65 10.40 19.66
C SER A 58 13.56 9.29 19.10
N GLY A 59 14.86 9.40 19.37
CA GLY A 59 15.88 8.38 19.08
C GLY A 59 16.18 8.25 17.58
N PRO A 60 17.14 9.02 17.01
CA PRO A 60 17.32 9.10 15.56
C PRO A 60 17.82 7.79 14.93
N ASP A 61 18.39 6.86 15.69
CA ASP A 61 18.99 5.65 15.14
C ASP A 61 17.95 4.53 14.98
N ASP A 62 17.30 4.08 16.06
CA ASP A 62 16.39 2.93 16.02
C ASP A 62 15.09 3.18 15.22
N ALA A 63 14.52 4.38 15.34
CA ALA A 63 13.30 4.75 14.62
C ALA A 63 13.56 4.94 13.12
N ALA A 64 14.71 5.52 12.76
CA ALA A 64 15.11 5.68 11.36
C ALA A 64 15.49 4.35 10.73
N VAL A 65 16.19 3.47 11.45
CA VAL A 65 16.54 2.10 11.01
C VAL A 65 15.27 1.28 10.79
N SER A 66 14.31 1.33 11.73
CA SER A 66 13.03 0.63 11.59
C SER A 66 12.19 1.15 10.41
N ALA A 67 12.22 2.45 10.15
CA ALA A 67 11.54 3.07 9.01
C ALA A 67 12.26 2.79 7.67
N LEU A 68 13.59 2.71 7.66
CA LEU A 68 14.37 2.37 6.47
C LEU A 68 14.16 0.90 6.09
N ALA A 69 14.14 0.00 7.07
CA ALA A 69 13.83 -1.41 6.87
C ALA A 69 12.39 -1.61 6.38
N ALA A 70 11.41 -0.85 6.90
CA ALA A 70 10.04 -0.88 6.40
C ALA A 70 9.96 -0.35 4.95
N LYS A 71 10.70 0.70 4.61
CA LYS A 71 10.81 1.22 3.24
C LYS A 71 11.40 0.18 2.30
N ASP A 72 12.52 -0.44 2.65
CA ASP A 72 13.17 -1.45 1.80
C ASP A 72 12.23 -2.64 1.53
N ARG A 73 11.49 -3.09 2.55
CA ARG A 73 10.43 -4.10 2.39
C ARG A 73 9.34 -3.63 1.43
N ILE A 74 8.82 -2.42 1.57
CA ILE A 74 7.81 -1.88 0.63
C ILE A 74 8.37 -1.77 -0.78
N PHE A 75 9.59 -1.26 -0.97
CA PHE A 75 10.20 -1.13 -2.29
C PHE A 75 10.40 -2.49 -2.94
N THR A 76 10.89 -3.48 -2.19
CA THR A 76 11.01 -4.86 -2.67
C THR A 76 9.66 -5.45 -3.05
N VAL A 77 8.62 -5.20 -2.25
CA VAL A 77 7.26 -5.67 -2.54
C VAL A 77 6.71 -4.99 -3.79
N LEU A 78 6.83 -3.66 -3.92
CA LEU A 78 6.34 -2.90 -5.07
C LEU A 78 7.10 -3.24 -6.36
N ASP A 79 8.40 -3.51 -6.27
CA ASP A 79 9.22 -3.98 -7.39
C ASP A 79 8.76 -5.37 -7.85
N ALA A 80 8.56 -6.30 -6.91
CA ALA A 80 8.08 -7.65 -7.20
C ALA A 80 6.62 -7.72 -7.70
N LEU A 81 5.80 -6.73 -7.32
CA LEU A 81 4.45 -6.52 -7.86
C LEU A 81 4.50 -5.93 -9.27
N GLY A 82 5.42 -5.00 -9.52
CA GLY A 82 5.49 -4.23 -10.75
C GLY A 82 4.58 -2.98 -10.74
N PRO A 83 4.88 -2.00 -11.61
CA PRO A 83 4.30 -0.66 -11.55
C PRO A 83 2.79 -0.60 -11.78
N GLN A 84 2.22 -1.56 -12.52
CA GLN A 84 0.77 -1.59 -12.77
C GLN A 84 -0.01 -1.98 -11.50
N PHE A 85 0.41 -3.04 -10.81
CA PHE A 85 -0.27 -3.51 -9.61
C PHE A 85 -0.06 -2.56 -8.43
N ALA A 86 1.13 -1.96 -8.30
CA ALA A 86 1.42 -0.93 -7.32
C ALA A 86 0.40 0.22 -7.37
N ARG A 87 0.10 0.75 -8.57
CA ARG A 87 -0.87 1.84 -8.75
C ARG A 87 -2.29 1.45 -8.35
N ILE A 88 -2.69 0.20 -8.57
CA ILE A 88 -4.02 -0.33 -8.19
C ILE A 88 -4.13 -0.39 -6.67
N ILE A 89 -3.12 -0.96 -6.00
CA ILE A 89 -3.08 -1.06 -4.53
C ILE A 89 -3.07 0.32 -3.88
N GLU A 90 -2.28 1.27 -4.41
CA GLU A 90 -2.29 2.66 -3.92
C GLU A 90 -3.65 3.33 -4.08
N ALA A 91 -4.31 3.17 -5.23
CA ALA A 91 -5.65 3.71 -5.43
C ALA A 91 -6.67 3.08 -4.45
N ALA A 92 -6.51 1.80 -4.12
CA ALA A 92 -7.46 1.04 -3.31
C ALA A 92 -7.32 1.30 -1.82
N LEU A 93 -6.09 1.36 -1.34
CA LEU A 93 -5.78 1.41 0.08
C LEU A 93 -5.42 2.81 0.55
N ILE A 94 -4.68 3.58 -0.26
CA ILE A 94 -4.16 4.90 0.15
C ILE A 94 -5.10 6.03 -0.25
N ARG A 95 -5.70 5.92 -1.44
CA ARG A 95 -6.69 6.90 -1.94
C ARG A 95 -8.12 6.50 -1.65
N GLU A 96 -8.32 5.29 -1.11
CA GLU A 96 -9.62 4.72 -0.76
C GLU A 96 -10.66 4.79 -1.90
N GLU A 97 -10.19 4.79 -3.16
CA GLU A 97 -11.04 4.98 -4.32
C GLU A 97 -12.07 3.86 -4.45
N SER A 98 -13.25 4.20 -4.94
CA SER A 98 -14.29 3.21 -5.25
C SER A 98 -13.98 2.48 -6.54
N LEU A 99 -14.51 1.26 -6.67
CA LEU A 99 -14.33 0.43 -7.88
C LEU A 99 -14.63 1.21 -9.16
N ALA A 100 -15.75 1.94 -9.20
CA ALA A 100 -16.14 2.75 -10.35
C ALA A 100 -15.15 3.91 -10.65
N ALA A 101 -14.52 4.48 -9.63
CA ALA A 101 -13.51 5.53 -9.80
C ALA A 101 -12.21 4.94 -10.40
N MET A 102 -11.82 3.75 -9.93
CA MET A 102 -10.70 3.02 -10.50
C MET A 102 -10.93 2.61 -11.95
N GLU A 103 -12.10 2.06 -12.27
CA GLU A 103 -12.43 1.68 -13.64
C GLU A 103 -12.28 2.86 -14.60
N ARG A 104 -12.73 4.06 -14.20
CA ARG A 104 -12.51 5.29 -14.98
C ARG A 104 -11.05 5.73 -15.04
N ARG A 105 -10.32 5.61 -13.94
CA ARG A 105 -8.91 6.04 -13.84
C ARG A 105 -7.98 5.15 -14.68
N PHE A 106 -8.21 3.85 -14.68
CA PHE A 106 -7.40 2.87 -15.40
C PHE A 106 -7.93 2.54 -16.80
N GLY A 107 -9.08 3.10 -17.19
CA GLY A 107 -9.70 2.85 -18.49
C GLY A 107 -10.23 1.42 -18.64
N TRP A 108 -10.63 0.78 -17.54
CA TRP A 108 -11.18 -0.57 -17.56
C TRP A 108 -12.61 -0.59 -18.09
N ALA A 109 -12.95 -1.67 -18.81
CA ALA A 109 -14.33 -1.92 -19.21
C ALA A 109 -15.23 -2.11 -17.98
N GLN A 110 -16.51 -1.77 -18.12
CA GLN A 110 -17.49 -1.85 -17.03
C GLN A 110 -17.54 -3.25 -16.42
N ARG A 111 -17.42 -3.34 -15.08
CA ARG A 111 -17.36 -4.58 -14.27
C ARG A 111 -16.05 -5.37 -14.37
N SER A 112 -15.04 -4.89 -15.10
CA SER A 112 -13.72 -5.55 -15.16
C SER A 112 -12.82 -5.17 -14.00
N GLY A 113 -13.12 -4.08 -13.29
CA GLY A 113 -12.24 -3.62 -12.20
C GLY A 113 -12.18 -4.58 -11.03
N ARG A 114 -13.25 -5.36 -10.78
CA ARG A 114 -13.28 -6.31 -9.66
C ARG A 114 -12.18 -7.36 -9.82
N THR A 115 -12.12 -8.01 -10.98
CA THR A 115 -11.11 -9.02 -11.28
C THR A 115 -9.70 -8.45 -11.26
N ALA A 116 -9.50 -7.22 -11.74
CA ALA A 116 -8.20 -6.56 -11.70
C ALA A 116 -7.74 -6.29 -10.26
N ILE A 117 -8.66 -5.89 -9.37
CA ILE A 117 -8.39 -5.72 -7.94
C ILE A 117 -8.09 -7.06 -7.29
N GLU A 118 -8.92 -8.08 -7.50
CA GLU A 118 -8.67 -9.43 -6.98
C GLU A 118 -7.27 -9.94 -7.39
N LEU A 119 -6.89 -9.76 -8.66
CA LEU A 119 -5.57 -10.15 -9.15
C LEU A 119 -4.43 -9.35 -8.50
N ALA A 120 -4.61 -8.03 -8.34
CA ALA A 120 -3.61 -7.16 -7.71
C ALA A 120 -3.34 -7.57 -6.26
N PHE A 121 -4.40 -7.82 -5.50
CA PHE A 121 -4.30 -8.21 -4.09
C PHE A 121 -3.87 -9.67 -3.92
N ALA A 122 -4.27 -10.57 -4.82
CA ALA A 122 -3.72 -11.93 -4.86
C ALA A 122 -2.22 -11.90 -5.12
N ARG A 123 -1.75 -11.05 -6.04
CA ARG A 123 -0.32 -10.87 -6.29
C ARG A 123 0.41 -10.28 -5.08
N LEU A 124 -0.21 -9.34 -4.36
CA LEU A 124 0.30 -8.81 -3.09
C LEU A 124 0.47 -9.92 -2.05
N ALA A 125 -0.53 -10.77 -1.88
CA ALA A 125 -0.48 -11.92 -0.98
C ALA A 125 0.68 -12.87 -1.33
N GLN A 126 0.86 -13.18 -2.61
CA GLN A 126 1.98 -14.02 -3.09
C GLN A 126 3.34 -13.41 -2.75
N VAL A 127 3.52 -12.09 -2.94
CA VAL A 127 4.78 -11.40 -2.65
C VAL A 127 5.09 -11.37 -1.14
N TYR A 128 4.05 -11.26 -0.30
CA TYR A 128 4.19 -11.37 1.15
C TYR A 128 4.33 -12.81 1.66
N GLY A 129 4.19 -13.82 0.79
CA GLY A 129 4.25 -15.23 1.17
C GLY A 129 2.94 -15.79 1.74
N TYR A 130 1.84 -15.03 1.70
CA TYR A 130 0.50 -15.55 1.94
C TYR A 130 0.02 -16.31 0.70
N THR A 131 0.64 -17.48 0.45
CA THR A 131 0.16 -18.40 -0.58
C THR A 131 -1.14 -19.02 -0.11
N ASN A 132 -2.20 -18.79 -0.88
CA ASN A 132 -3.47 -19.49 -0.73
C ASN A 132 -3.21 -20.98 -0.95
N GLY A 133 -3.15 -21.76 0.12
CA GLY A 133 -3.13 -23.23 0.06
C GLY A 133 -4.37 -23.77 -0.62
#